data_AF-A0AB33KCA6-F1
#
_entry.id   AF-A0AB33KCA6-F1
#
_cell.length_a   1.000
_cell.length_b   1.000
_cell.length_c   1.000
_cell.angle_alpha   90.00
_cell.angle_beta   90.00
_cell.angle_gamma   90.00
#
_symmetry.space_group_name_H-M   'P 1'
#
loop_
_entity.id
_entity.type
_entity.pdbx_description
1 polymer ?
#
loop_
_entity_poly.entity_id
_entity_poly.type
_entity_poly.pdbx_seq_one_letter_code
_entity_poly.pdbx_strand_id
1 'polypeptide(L)'
;MNAIPHLGVGLGYRREMHDATVEHRDEIDFLEIVTDAYLGSPATHASLRDLKEEFVLVPHGLEMSVGSEQPLDLAYVDGVATVADAVDAPWVSDHLCFTREEGVELGTLTPVRRTMQRARHIAEKSKKIQDYLGRPFLLENISYYIDLPGELSEAEMLTEVLDRSGCGLLLDLTNIAVNARNHHFSAQDMLDSLPLERVVQVHLAGSAGRQDFEGLHLDSHDGPISDEVFQLLARLVTRCRPQAVMIERDDNFPDDFGEILADLRRARAILEGAAAHETR
;
A
#
# COMPACT_ATOMS: atom_id res chain seq x y z
N MET A 1 7.43 21.64 -2.48
CA MET A 1 6.82 20.30 -2.58
C MET A 1 5.79 20.39 -3.69
N ASN A 2 5.97 19.62 -4.76
CA ASN A 2 4.92 19.50 -5.78
C ASN A 2 3.67 18.89 -5.11
N ALA A 3 2.49 19.38 -5.47
CA ALA A 3 1.25 18.79 -4.98
C ALA A 3 1.17 17.33 -5.45
N ILE A 4 0.73 16.43 -4.56
CA ILE A 4 0.51 15.03 -4.91
C ILE A 4 -0.62 14.97 -5.95
N PRO A 5 -0.39 14.39 -7.15
CA PRO A 5 -1.40 14.35 -8.20
C PRO A 5 -2.52 13.35 -7.87
N HIS A 6 -3.74 13.66 -8.29
CA HIS A 6 -4.84 12.70 -8.27
C HIS A 6 -4.71 11.75 -9.45
N LEU A 7 -4.55 10.45 -9.19
CA LEU A 7 -4.36 9.42 -10.22
C LEU A 7 -5.63 8.60 -10.48
N GLY A 8 -6.63 8.60 -9.60
CA GLY A 8 -7.87 7.83 -9.83
C GLY A 8 -7.76 6.37 -9.39
N VAL A 9 -8.17 5.42 -10.25
CA VAL A 9 -8.22 3.99 -9.94
C VAL A 9 -7.25 3.20 -10.81
N GLY A 10 -6.35 2.47 -10.17
CA GLY A 10 -5.25 1.75 -10.81
C GLY A 10 -5.16 0.28 -10.43
N LEU A 11 -4.16 -0.38 -10.99
CA LEU A 11 -3.92 -1.82 -10.84
C LEU A 11 -2.48 -2.08 -10.39
N GLY A 12 -2.30 -3.04 -9.47
CA GLY A 12 -0.99 -3.61 -9.17
C GLY A 12 -0.46 -4.38 -10.38
N TYR A 13 0.63 -3.90 -10.99
CA TYR A 13 1.19 -4.52 -12.18
C TYR A 13 1.91 -5.82 -11.84
N ARG A 14 1.52 -6.89 -12.53
CA ARG A 14 2.22 -8.19 -12.53
C ARG A 14 2.50 -8.57 -13.98
N ARG A 15 3.67 -9.17 -14.24
CA ARG A 15 4.14 -9.45 -15.60
C ARG A 15 3.22 -10.43 -16.33
N GLU A 16 2.62 -11.34 -15.57
CA GLU A 16 1.65 -12.35 -15.97
C GLU A 16 0.40 -11.72 -16.60
N MET A 17 0.05 -10.50 -16.19
CA MET A 17 -1.11 -9.75 -16.70
C MET A 17 -0.74 -8.66 -17.69
N HIS A 18 0.51 -8.61 -18.19
CA HIS A 18 0.99 -7.49 -19.02
C HIS A 18 0.10 -7.21 -20.24
N ASP A 19 -0.13 -8.22 -21.08
CA ASP A 19 -0.88 -8.07 -22.33
C ASP A 19 -2.31 -7.57 -22.07
N ALA A 20 -2.99 -8.15 -21.08
CA ALA A 20 -4.34 -7.73 -20.69
C ALA A 20 -4.36 -6.31 -20.10
N THR A 21 -3.35 -5.95 -19.30
CA THR A 21 -3.22 -4.60 -18.72
C THR A 21 -3.09 -3.54 -19.83
N VAL A 22 -2.25 -3.80 -20.83
CA VAL A 22 -2.06 -2.91 -21.99
C VAL A 22 -3.30 -2.85 -22.88
N GLU A 23 -3.94 -4.00 -23.13
CA GLU A 23 -5.18 -4.08 -23.90
C GLU A 23 -6.31 -3.22 -23.29
N HIS A 24 -6.40 -3.19 -21.95
CA HIS A 24 -7.43 -2.48 -21.21
C HIS A 24 -6.97 -1.15 -20.60
N ARG A 25 -5.91 -0.52 -21.14
CA ARG A 25 -5.35 0.72 -20.59
C ARG A 25 -6.34 1.87 -20.42
N ASP A 26 -7.40 1.92 -21.23
CA ASP A 26 -8.43 2.98 -21.15
C ASP A 26 -9.29 2.87 -19.87
N GLU A 27 -9.21 1.74 -19.14
CA GLU A 27 -9.93 1.50 -17.89
C GLU A 27 -9.03 1.58 -16.65
N ILE A 28 -7.71 1.73 -16.82
CA ILE A 28 -6.71 1.69 -15.74
C ILE A 28 -5.97 3.03 -15.71
N ASP A 29 -6.15 3.81 -14.64
CA ASP A 29 -5.65 5.19 -14.61
C ASP A 29 -4.16 5.30 -14.25
N PHE A 30 -3.63 4.34 -13.48
CA PHE A 30 -2.22 4.23 -13.12
C PHE A 30 -1.84 2.78 -12.77
N LEU A 31 -0.55 2.50 -12.71
CA LEU A 31 -0.04 1.20 -12.26
C LEU A 31 0.86 1.35 -11.04
N GLU A 32 0.74 0.43 -10.10
CA GLU A 32 1.75 0.24 -9.05
C GLU A 32 2.70 -0.88 -9.45
N ILE A 33 3.99 -0.70 -9.19
CA ILE A 33 5.02 -1.72 -9.42
C ILE A 33 5.65 -2.14 -8.10
N VAL A 34 5.93 -3.44 -7.95
CA VAL A 34 6.77 -3.94 -6.86
C VAL A 34 8.22 -3.54 -7.14
N THR A 35 8.69 -2.55 -6.40
CA THR A 35 10.00 -1.90 -6.61
C THR A 35 11.13 -2.92 -6.62
N ASP A 36 11.06 -3.90 -5.72
CA ASP A 36 12.04 -4.96 -5.50
C ASP A 36 12.31 -5.79 -6.76
N ALA A 37 11.30 -5.99 -7.61
CA ALA A 37 11.45 -6.71 -8.88
C ALA A 37 12.31 -5.95 -9.90
N TYR A 38 12.53 -4.65 -9.68
CA TYR A 38 13.27 -3.77 -10.58
C TYR A 38 14.59 -3.26 -10.01
N LEU A 39 14.89 -3.55 -8.74
CA LEU A 39 16.18 -3.19 -8.15
C LEU A 39 17.34 -3.86 -8.91
N GLY A 40 18.38 -3.08 -9.21
CA GLY A 40 19.60 -3.56 -9.83
C GLY A 40 19.75 -3.20 -11.31
N SER A 41 19.63 -4.19 -12.21
CA SER A 41 20.26 -4.11 -13.54
C SER A 41 19.57 -3.11 -14.51
N PRO A 42 20.32 -2.48 -15.44
CA PRO A 42 19.72 -1.62 -16.47
C PRO A 42 18.68 -2.31 -17.38
N ALA A 43 18.68 -3.65 -17.43
CA ALA A 43 17.75 -4.43 -18.25
C ALA A 43 16.32 -4.47 -17.66
N THR A 44 16.18 -4.55 -16.33
CA THR A 44 14.86 -4.47 -15.66
C THR A 44 14.27 -3.07 -15.80
N HIS A 45 15.11 -2.03 -15.86
CA HIS A 45 14.65 -0.66 -16.14
C HIS A 45 14.18 -0.46 -17.58
N ALA A 46 14.53 -1.34 -18.52
CA ALA A 46 14.05 -1.22 -19.90
C ALA A 46 12.55 -1.48 -20.00
N SER A 47 12.03 -2.52 -19.34
CA SER A 47 10.59 -2.78 -19.30
C SER A 47 9.79 -1.71 -18.58
N LEU A 48 10.41 -0.98 -17.63
CA LEU A 48 9.76 0.15 -16.97
C LEU A 48 9.58 1.34 -17.90
N ARG A 49 10.48 1.55 -18.87
CA ARG A 49 10.35 2.67 -19.82
C ARG A 49 9.13 2.49 -20.72
N ASP A 50 8.94 1.28 -21.24
CA ASP A 50 7.80 0.97 -22.10
C ASP A 50 6.48 1.17 -21.33
N LEU A 51 6.39 0.69 -20.08
CA LEU A 51 5.22 0.90 -19.23
C LEU A 51 4.99 2.39 -18.89
N LYS A 52 6.06 3.14 -18.63
CA LYS A 52 5.99 4.58 -18.32
C LYS A 52 5.46 5.41 -19.49
N GLU A 53 5.66 4.96 -20.73
CA GLU A 53 5.09 5.62 -21.91
C GLU A 53 3.56 5.50 -21.96
N GLU A 54 2.99 4.47 -21.33
CA GLU A 54 1.55 4.19 -21.33
C GLU A 54 0.85 4.59 -20.02
N PHE A 55 1.55 4.49 -18.88
CA PHE A 55 0.95 4.67 -17.55
C PHE A 55 1.81 5.54 -16.63
N VAL A 56 1.14 6.24 -15.71
CA VAL A 56 1.82 6.74 -14.51
C VAL A 56 2.16 5.54 -13.62
N LEU A 57 3.42 5.44 -13.20
CA LEU A 57 3.90 4.35 -12.35
C LEU A 57 4.20 4.84 -10.94
N VAL A 58 3.72 4.12 -9.94
CA VAL A 58 4.02 4.35 -8.52
C VAL A 58 4.78 3.13 -7.96
N PRO A 59 6.00 3.30 -7.44
CA PRO A 59 6.74 2.19 -6.82
C PRO A 59 6.26 1.94 -5.39
N HIS A 60 6.00 0.67 -5.08
CA HIS A 60 5.75 0.16 -3.74
C HIS A 60 6.81 -0.88 -3.38
N GLY A 61 7.45 -0.75 -2.22
CA GLY A 61 8.55 -1.60 -1.77
C GLY A 61 8.14 -2.63 -0.72
N LEU A 62 8.85 -3.75 -0.68
CA LEU A 62 8.61 -4.85 0.26
C LEU A 62 9.69 -4.96 1.34
N GLU A 63 10.92 -4.51 1.07
CA GLU A 63 12.10 -4.87 1.87
C GLU A 63 12.80 -3.69 2.58
N MET A 64 12.23 -2.48 2.56
CA MET A 64 12.85 -1.31 3.22
C MET A 64 13.03 -1.51 4.73
N SER A 65 12.20 -2.35 5.35
CA SER A 65 12.26 -2.69 6.79
C SER A 65 12.29 -1.44 7.68
N VAL A 66 11.37 -0.50 7.41
CA VAL A 66 11.32 0.82 8.07
C VAL A 66 11.18 0.68 9.59
N GLY A 67 10.49 -0.38 10.03
CA GLY A 67 10.30 -0.75 11.41
C GLY A 67 11.56 -1.27 12.12
N SER A 68 12.60 -1.74 11.42
CA SER A 68 13.77 -2.34 12.09
C SER A 68 14.58 -1.31 12.91
N GLU A 69 15.19 -1.75 14.02
CA GLU A 69 16.15 -0.93 14.80
C GLU A 69 17.49 -0.73 14.10
N GLN A 70 17.75 -1.53 13.08
CA GLN A 70 18.97 -1.43 12.31
C GLN A 70 19.01 -0.11 11.51
N PRO A 71 20.21 0.42 11.23
CA PRO A 71 20.37 1.55 10.31
C PRO A 71 19.70 1.30 8.96
N LEU A 72 19.38 2.39 8.25
CA LEU A 72 18.89 2.30 6.88
C LEU A 72 19.92 1.60 5.99
N ASP A 73 19.44 0.67 5.17
CA ASP A 73 20.22 0.12 4.08
C ASP A 73 20.26 1.13 2.94
N LEU A 74 21.30 1.96 2.93
CA LEU A 74 21.44 3.02 1.94
C LEU A 74 21.59 2.49 0.52
N ALA A 75 22.07 1.25 0.33
CA ALA A 75 22.14 0.66 -1.01
C ALA A 75 20.75 0.29 -1.53
N TYR A 76 19.88 -0.22 -0.65
CA TYR A 76 18.47 -0.45 -0.98
C TYR A 76 17.76 0.86 -1.30
N VAL A 77 17.90 1.88 -0.44
CA VAL A 77 17.27 3.20 -0.65
C VAL A 77 17.74 3.85 -1.96
N ASP A 78 19.02 3.73 -2.32
CA ASP A 78 19.57 4.23 -3.60
C ASP A 78 18.98 3.48 -4.81
N GLY A 79 18.79 2.16 -4.69
CA GLY A 79 18.10 1.36 -5.70
C GLY A 79 16.64 1.81 -5.90
N VAL A 80 15.90 1.99 -4.81
CA VAL A 80 14.52 2.52 -4.83
C VAL A 80 14.49 3.91 -5.46
N ALA A 81 15.42 4.80 -5.09
CA ALA A 81 15.54 6.13 -5.69
C ALA A 81 15.75 6.05 -7.20
N THR A 82 16.63 5.15 -7.65
CA THR A 82 16.91 4.95 -9.08
C THR A 82 15.68 4.47 -9.85
N VAL A 83 14.91 3.53 -9.29
CA VAL A 83 13.66 3.06 -9.91
C VAL A 83 12.63 4.20 -9.95
N ALA A 84 12.46 4.92 -8.84
CA ALA A 84 11.53 6.03 -8.75
C ALA A 84 11.89 7.17 -9.72
N ASP A 85 13.18 7.46 -9.92
CA ASP A 85 13.66 8.41 -10.93
C ASP A 85 13.41 7.92 -12.35
N ALA A 86 13.65 6.64 -12.63
CA ALA A 86 13.45 6.07 -13.96
C ALA A 86 11.99 6.24 -14.44
N VAL A 87 11.03 6.18 -13.51
CA VAL A 87 9.60 6.25 -13.82
C VAL A 87 8.95 7.61 -13.51
N ASP A 88 9.73 8.63 -13.11
CA ASP A 88 9.22 9.93 -12.64
C ASP A 88 8.11 9.79 -11.58
N ALA A 89 8.31 8.86 -10.64
CA ALA A 89 7.29 8.46 -9.68
C ALA A 89 6.77 9.66 -8.85
N PRO A 90 5.44 9.86 -8.75
CA PRO A 90 4.87 10.96 -7.98
C PRO A 90 5.03 10.77 -6.45
N TRP A 91 5.16 9.52 -6.00
CA TRP A 91 5.50 9.11 -4.64
C TRP A 91 6.11 7.71 -4.66
N VAL A 92 6.64 7.27 -3.52
CA VAL A 92 7.08 5.90 -3.26
C VAL A 92 6.42 5.44 -1.96
N SER A 93 6.05 4.17 -1.85
CA SER A 93 5.49 3.59 -0.62
C SER A 93 6.28 2.37 -0.14
N ASP A 94 6.18 2.07 1.14
CA ASP A 94 6.65 0.81 1.74
C ASP A 94 5.88 0.56 3.06
N HIS A 95 6.07 -0.61 3.65
CA HIS A 95 5.35 -1.07 4.82
C HIS A 95 5.88 -0.48 6.14
N LEU A 96 4.98 -0.14 7.06
CA LEU A 96 5.33 0.13 8.46
C LEU A 96 5.52 -1.20 9.22
N CYS A 97 6.57 -1.92 8.84
CA CYS A 97 6.93 -3.20 9.42
C CYS A 97 8.45 -3.38 9.44
N PHE A 98 8.92 -4.48 9.99
CA PHE A 98 10.28 -4.94 9.70
C PHE A 98 10.25 -6.31 9.01
N THR A 99 11.14 -6.47 8.04
CA THR A 99 11.34 -7.72 7.27
C THR A 99 12.71 -8.32 7.54
N ARG A 100 13.56 -7.60 8.28
CA ARG A 100 14.93 -7.96 8.63
C ARG A 100 15.29 -7.44 10.01
N GLU A 101 16.07 -8.20 10.77
CA GLU A 101 16.66 -7.76 12.04
C GLU A 101 18.04 -8.42 12.24
N GLU A 102 19.03 -7.67 12.72
CA GLU A 102 20.43 -8.14 12.93
C GLU A 102 21.06 -8.92 11.75
N GLY A 103 20.71 -8.56 10.51
CA GLY A 103 21.22 -9.22 9.29
C GLY A 103 20.52 -10.53 8.93
N VAL A 104 19.42 -10.87 9.60
CA VAL A 104 18.56 -12.01 9.28
C VAL A 104 17.33 -11.52 8.52
N GLU A 105 17.18 -12.00 7.29
CA GLU A 105 15.95 -11.83 6.51
C GLU A 105 14.85 -12.74 7.09
N LEU A 106 13.68 -12.16 7.39
CA LEU A 106 12.54 -12.86 7.97
C LEU A 106 11.60 -13.43 6.90
N GLY A 107 11.66 -12.89 5.68
CA GLY A 107 10.82 -13.32 4.56
C GLY A 107 9.32 -13.06 4.76
N THR A 108 8.96 -12.22 5.73
CA THR A 108 7.58 -11.83 6.04
C THR A 108 7.54 -10.44 6.65
N LEU A 109 6.44 -9.71 6.42
CA LEU A 109 6.14 -8.48 7.11
C LEU A 109 5.91 -8.79 8.59
N THR A 110 6.67 -8.15 9.48
CA THR A 110 6.59 -8.38 10.93
C THR A 110 6.13 -7.11 11.64
N PRO A 111 5.07 -7.17 12.48
CA PRO A 111 4.53 -6.00 13.15
C PRO A 111 5.54 -5.42 14.15
N VAL A 112 5.52 -4.11 14.32
CA VAL A 112 6.35 -3.42 15.30
C VAL A 112 5.66 -3.36 16.66
N ARG A 113 6.44 -3.48 17.75
CA ARG A 113 5.91 -3.22 19.09
C ARG A 113 5.47 -1.75 19.20
N ARG A 114 4.22 -1.54 19.64
CA ARG A 114 3.56 -0.23 19.65
C ARG A 114 3.92 0.66 20.86
N THR A 115 5.19 1.05 20.99
CA THR A 115 5.65 2.01 22.02
C THR A 115 5.97 3.37 21.43
N MET A 116 5.91 4.41 22.28
CA MET A 116 6.26 5.78 21.87
C MET A 116 7.72 5.90 21.38
N GLN A 117 8.64 5.15 21.99
CA GLN A 117 10.04 5.12 21.55
C GLN A 117 10.17 4.59 20.12
N ARG A 118 9.47 3.49 19.81
CA ARG A 118 9.48 2.84 18.50
C ARG A 118 8.86 3.73 17.43
N ALA A 119 7.72 4.36 17.74
CA ALA A 119 7.07 5.32 16.86
C ALA A 119 8.02 6.47 16.47
N ARG A 120 8.74 7.05 17.44
CA ARG A 120 9.71 8.13 17.16
C ARG A 120 10.88 7.68 16.30
N HIS A 121 11.42 6.49 16.57
CA HIS A 121 12.52 5.94 15.78
C HIS A 121 12.10 5.73 14.31
N ILE A 122 10.93 5.12 14.10
CA ILE A 122 10.36 4.89 12.77
C ILE A 122 10.10 6.22 12.07
N ALA A 123 9.58 7.23 12.77
CA ALA A 123 9.35 8.56 12.19
C ALA A 123 10.65 9.22 11.70
N GLU A 124 11.71 9.18 12.50
CA GLU A 124 13.03 9.72 12.12
C GLU A 124 13.62 8.97 10.91
N LYS A 125 13.44 7.65 10.87
CA LYS A 125 13.90 6.80 9.77
C LYS A 125 13.12 7.09 8.48
N SER A 126 11.80 7.18 8.57
CA SER A 126 10.89 7.50 7.46
C SER A 126 11.17 8.89 6.89
N LYS A 127 11.42 9.87 7.77
CA LYS A 127 11.84 11.21 7.35
C LYS A 127 13.15 11.18 6.56
N LYS A 128 14.15 10.42 7.01
CA LYS A 128 15.43 10.27 6.29
C LYS A 128 15.24 9.63 4.92
N ILE A 129 14.39 8.60 4.81
CA ILE A 129 14.03 7.98 3.53
C ILE A 129 13.39 9.04 2.62
N GLN A 130 12.35 9.73 3.09
CA GLN A 130 11.66 10.77 2.32
C GLN A 130 12.60 11.87 1.84
N ASP A 131 13.46 12.38 2.74
CA ASP A 131 14.43 13.43 2.42
C ASP A 131 15.47 12.93 1.39
N TYR A 132 15.85 11.64 1.43
CA TYR A 132 16.78 11.03 0.47
C TYR A 132 16.13 10.81 -0.90
N LEU A 133 14.89 10.30 -0.95
CA LEU A 133 14.14 10.08 -2.19
C LEU A 133 13.74 11.39 -2.88
N GLY A 134 13.74 12.51 -2.16
CA GLY A 134 13.42 13.83 -2.68
C GLY A 134 11.96 14.03 -3.10
N ARG A 135 11.06 13.12 -2.68
CA ARG A 135 9.64 13.07 -3.06
C ARG A 135 8.79 12.51 -1.91
N PRO A 136 7.44 12.60 -1.98
CA PRO A 136 6.58 12.02 -0.95
C PRO A 136 6.86 10.53 -0.74
N PHE A 137 6.97 10.13 0.53
CA PHE A 137 7.08 8.73 0.94
C PHE A 137 5.83 8.35 1.73
N LEU A 138 5.22 7.21 1.39
CA LEU A 138 4.02 6.70 2.05
C LEU A 138 4.35 5.47 2.89
N LEU A 139 3.78 5.40 4.08
CA LEU A 139 3.85 4.21 4.92
C LEU A 139 2.54 3.45 4.83
N GLU A 140 2.62 2.12 4.81
CA GLU A 140 1.48 1.23 4.74
C GLU A 140 1.22 0.46 6.03
N ASN A 141 -0.07 0.28 6.39
CA ASN A 141 -0.50 -0.63 7.44
C ASN A 141 -0.50 -2.07 6.93
N ILE A 142 -0.02 -3.01 7.75
CA ILE A 142 0.10 -4.42 7.37
C ILE A 142 -1.02 -5.27 7.99
N SER A 143 -1.31 -6.42 7.37
CA SER A 143 -1.90 -7.54 8.10
C SER A 143 -0.86 -8.13 9.07
N TYR A 144 -1.31 -8.57 10.24
CA TYR A 144 -0.43 -9.20 11.21
C TYR A 144 -1.11 -10.38 11.91
N TYR A 145 -0.35 -11.45 12.13
CA TYR A 145 -0.85 -12.69 12.72
C TYR A 145 -0.46 -12.87 14.19
N ILE A 146 0.44 -12.02 14.68
CA ILE A 146 0.86 -11.95 16.09
C ILE A 146 0.71 -10.50 16.53
N ASP A 147 -0.13 -10.24 17.52
CA ASP A 147 -0.21 -8.90 18.11
C ASP A 147 0.99 -8.63 19.04
N LEU A 148 1.67 -7.51 18.82
CA LEU A 148 2.74 -7.01 19.70
C LEU A 148 2.27 -5.72 20.40
N PRO A 149 1.47 -5.85 21.48
CA PRO A 149 0.90 -4.70 22.15
C PRO A 149 1.98 -3.85 22.84
N GLY A 150 1.65 -2.57 23.00
CA GLY A 150 2.48 -1.60 23.69
C GLY A 150 1.65 -0.54 24.37
N GLU A 151 2.22 0.65 24.49
CA GLU A 151 1.61 1.82 25.13
C GLU A 151 0.57 2.49 24.22
N LEU A 152 0.70 2.30 22.91
CA LEU A 152 -0.10 2.94 21.88
C LEU A 152 -1.01 1.91 21.19
N SER A 153 -2.20 2.34 20.82
CA SER A 153 -2.98 1.70 19.77
C SER A 153 -2.27 1.80 18.41
N GLU A 154 -2.73 1.03 17.43
CA GLU A 154 -2.17 1.09 16.08
C GLU A 154 -2.39 2.47 15.45
N ALA A 155 -3.59 3.04 15.61
CA ALA A 155 -3.89 4.38 15.13
C ALA A 155 -3.04 5.48 15.80
N GLU A 156 -2.80 5.40 17.11
CA GLU A 156 -1.91 6.34 17.80
C GLU A 156 -0.46 6.22 17.31
N MET A 157 0.02 4.99 17.07
CA MET A 157 1.35 4.77 16.53
C MET A 157 1.49 5.33 15.12
N LEU A 158 0.55 5.01 14.22
CA LEU A 158 0.54 5.55 12.85
C LEU A 158 0.48 7.08 12.85
N THR A 159 -0.39 7.67 13.67
CA THR A 159 -0.52 9.13 13.80
C THR A 159 0.80 9.77 14.25
N GLU A 160 1.42 9.26 15.32
CA GLU A 160 2.70 9.78 15.82
C GLU A 160 3.82 9.68 14.78
N VAL A 161 3.86 8.57 14.02
CA VAL A 161 4.86 8.36 12.97
C VAL A 161 4.67 9.34 11.81
N LEU A 162 3.45 9.48 11.30
CA LEU A 162 3.12 10.33 10.16
C LEU A 162 3.27 11.82 10.50
N ASP A 163 2.81 12.25 11.68
CA ASP A 163 2.92 13.65 12.11
C ASP A 163 4.36 14.11 12.25
N ARG A 164 5.25 13.25 12.78
CA ARG A 164 6.67 13.58 12.95
C ARG A 164 7.47 13.46 11.67
N SER A 165 7.20 12.47 10.85
CA SER A 165 7.95 12.24 9.61
C SER A 165 7.53 13.20 8.50
N GLY A 166 6.25 13.60 8.48
CA GLY A 166 5.62 14.27 7.36
C GLY A 166 5.33 13.35 6.17
N CYS A 167 5.46 12.03 6.35
CA CYS A 167 5.10 11.03 5.34
C CYS A 167 3.57 10.96 5.15
N GLY A 168 3.16 10.45 4.00
CA GLY A 168 1.76 10.12 3.74
C GLY A 168 1.42 8.69 4.19
N LEU A 169 0.14 8.35 4.10
CA LEU A 169 -0.38 7.02 4.39
C LEU A 169 -0.84 6.36 3.09
N LEU A 170 -0.32 5.16 2.84
CA LEU A 170 -0.96 4.20 1.97
C LEU A 170 -1.82 3.32 2.88
N LEU A 171 -3.13 3.31 2.66
CA LEU A 171 -4.06 2.63 3.53
C LEU A 171 -4.60 1.38 2.85
N ASP A 172 -4.18 0.22 3.32
CA ASP A 172 -4.75 -1.05 2.87
C ASP A 172 -5.98 -1.40 3.72
N LEU A 173 -7.15 -1.38 3.06
CA LEU A 173 -8.43 -1.71 3.68
C LEU A 173 -8.66 -3.23 3.81
N THR A 174 -8.02 -4.03 2.96
CA THR A 174 -7.99 -5.49 3.10
C THR A 174 -7.21 -5.85 4.36
N ASN A 175 -6.06 -5.23 4.61
CA ASN A 175 -5.31 -5.42 5.85
C ASN A 175 -6.13 -5.07 7.11
N ILE A 176 -6.90 -3.97 7.08
CA ILE A 176 -7.83 -3.64 8.18
C ILE A 176 -8.87 -4.76 8.38
N ALA A 177 -9.50 -5.24 7.29
CA ALA A 177 -10.53 -6.28 7.37
C ALA A 177 -9.97 -7.62 7.87
N VAL A 178 -8.78 -8.02 7.38
CA VAL A 178 -8.04 -9.21 7.82
C VAL A 178 -7.74 -9.12 9.32
N ASN A 179 -7.16 -8.01 9.78
CA ASN A 179 -6.81 -7.81 11.18
C ASN A 179 -8.06 -7.78 12.07
N ALA A 180 -9.14 -7.12 11.63
CA ALA A 180 -10.40 -7.06 12.38
C ALA A 180 -10.99 -8.45 12.63
N ARG A 181 -10.93 -9.33 11.62
CA ARG A 181 -11.38 -10.73 11.75
C ARG A 181 -10.48 -11.53 12.68
N ASN A 182 -9.16 -11.45 12.49
CA ASN A 182 -8.18 -12.23 13.24
C ASN A 182 -8.08 -11.82 14.72
N HIS A 183 -8.22 -10.53 15.01
CA HIS A 183 -8.05 -9.97 16.37
C HIS A 183 -9.36 -9.54 17.02
N HIS A 184 -10.49 -9.84 16.37
CA HIS A 184 -11.85 -9.67 16.89
C HIS A 184 -12.21 -8.23 17.28
N PHE A 185 -11.91 -7.27 16.41
CA PHE A 185 -12.32 -5.87 16.56
C PHE A 185 -13.16 -5.38 15.37
N SER A 186 -13.73 -4.18 15.48
CA SER A 186 -14.53 -3.56 14.41
C SER A 186 -13.62 -2.87 13.38
N ALA A 187 -13.65 -3.35 12.13
CA ALA A 187 -12.92 -2.74 11.02
C ALA A 187 -13.32 -1.26 10.80
N GLN A 188 -14.61 -0.94 11.00
CA GLN A 188 -15.12 0.43 10.85
C GLN A 188 -14.60 1.36 11.95
N ASP A 189 -14.58 0.89 13.21
CA ASP A 189 -14.08 1.70 14.33
C ASP A 189 -12.57 1.92 14.21
N MET A 190 -11.84 0.88 13.75
CA MET A 190 -10.42 0.98 13.44
C MET A 190 -10.17 2.03 12.35
N LEU A 191 -10.84 1.89 11.20
CA LEU A 191 -10.75 2.87 10.10
C LEU A 191 -11.05 4.29 10.60
N ASP A 192 -12.05 4.44 11.45
CA ASP A 192 -12.45 5.76 11.92
C ASP A 192 -11.43 6.44 12.83
N SER A 193 -10.62 5.66 13.53
CA SER A 193 -9.58 6.12 14.45
C SER A 193 -8.29 6.56 13.76
N LEU A 194 -8.10 6.19 12.48
CA LEU A 194 -6.89 6.48 11.72
C LEU A 194 -6.80 7.95 11.28
N PRO A 195 -5.58 8.47 11.02
CA PRO A 195 -5.36 9.84 10.54
C PRO A 195 -5.70 9.96 9.04
N LEU A 196 -6.99 9.93 8.71
CA LEU A 196 -7.48 9.82 7.32
C LEU A 196 -7.08 10.99 6.41
N GLU A 197 -6.76 12.15 6.98
CA GLU A 197 -6.22 13.31 6.25
C GLU A 197 -4.81 13.07 5.69
N ARG A 198 -4.12 12.03 6.15
CA ARG A 198 -2.80 11.60 5.64
C ARG A 198 -2.91 10.61 4.50
N VAL A 199 -4.10 10.06 4.23
CA VAL A 199 -4.31 9.05 3.17
C VAL A 199 -4.03 9.65 1.81
N VAL A 200 -3.04 9.08 1.12
CA VAL A 200 -2.69 9.41 -0.26
C VAL A 200 -3.16 8.31 -1.19
N GLN A 201 -2.86 7.06 -0.86
CA GLN A 201 -3.19 5.90 -1.66
C GLN A 201 -3.97 4.89 -0.82
N VAL A 202 -4.83 4.11 -1.47
CA VAL A 202 -5.61 3.05 -0.85
C VAL A 202 -5.39 1.76 -1.63
N HIS A 203 -5.19 0.64 -0.94
CA HIS A 203 -5.15 -0.69 -1.55
C HIS A 203 -6.42 -1.47 -1.21
N LEU A 204 -6.86 -2.26 -2.19
CA LEU A 204 -7.94 -3.23 -2.07
C LEU A 204 -7.47 -4.54 -2.69
N ALA A 205 -7.53 -5.62 -1.93
CA ALA A 205 -7.10 -6.94 -2.37
C ALA A 205 -8.09 -8.05 -1.98
N GLY A 206 -7.94 -9.21 -2.61
CA GLY A 206 -8.54 -10.45 -2.17
C GLY A 206 -7.93 -10.98 -0.88
N SER A 207 -8.71 -11.65 -0.05
CA SER A 207 -8.20 -12.33 1.14
C SER A 207 -8.92 -13.67 1.36
N ALA A 208 -8.20 -14.66 1.90
CA ALA A 208 -8.68 -16.04 2.01
C ALA A 208 -8.70 -16.56 3.45
N GLY A 209 -9.78 -17.25 3.81
CA GLY A 209 -9.90 -17.91 5.12
C GLY A 209 -9.25 -19.28 5.12
N ARG A 210 -8.46 -19.59 6.15
CA ARG A 210 -7.80 -20.89 6.36
C ARG A 210 -8.61 -21.75 7.32
N GLN A 211 -9.32 -22.73 6.77
CA GLN A 211 -10.11 -23.68 7.57
C GLN A 211 -9.23 -24.59 8.44
N ASP A 212 -7.98 -24.80 8.05
CA ASP A 212 -6.99 -25.63 8.72
C ASP A 212 -6.31 -24.94 9.93
N PHE A 213 -6.48 -23.62 10.08
CA PHE A 213 -5.86 -22.83 11.16
C PHE A 213 -6.91 -22.02 11.94
N GLU A 214 -7.89 -22.70 12.53
CA GLU A 214 -8.93 -22.08 13.40
C GLU A 214 -9.70 -20.91 12.76
N GLY A 215 -9.76 -20.84 11.43
CA GLY A 215 -10.41 -19.74 10.72
C GLY A 215 -9.55 -18.49 10.56
N LEU A 216 -8.24 -18.59 10.74
CA LEU A 216 -7.26 -17.54 10.42
C LEU A 216 -7.50 -17.01 9.01
N HIS A 217 -7.68 -15.70 8.88
CA HIS A 217 -7.84 -15.04 7.60
C HIS A 217 -6.47 -14.55 7.14
N LEU A 218 -6.09 -14.93 5.92
CA LEU A 218 -4.83 -14.52 5.30
C LEU A 218 -5.06 -13.44 4.27
N ASP A 219 -4.11 -12.53 4.23
CA ASP A 219 -3.98 -11.57 3.16
C ASP A 219 -3.29 -12.24 1.96
N SER A 220 -4.11 -12.85 1.10
CA SER A 220 -3.64 -13.79 0.06
C SER A 220 -3.55 -13.18 -1.33
N HIS A 221 -4.25 -12.06 -1.56
CA HIS A 221 -4.26 -11.32 -2.82
C HIS A 221 -4.62 -12.18 -4.05
N ASP A 222 -5.29 -13.31 -3.85
CA ASP A 222 -5.54 -14.35 -4.85
C ASP A 222 -7.05 -14.47 -5.22
N GLY A 223 -7.90 -13.69 -4.56
CA GLY A 223 -9.35 -13.79 -4.66
C GLY A 223 -10.06 -12.47 -4.97
N PRO A 224 -11.35 -12.51 -5.35
CA PRO A 224 -12.14 -11.29 -5.55
C PRO A 224 -12.19 -10.44 -4.28
N ILE A 225 -12.23 -9.12 -4.45
CA ILE A 225 -12.34 -8.20 -3.31
C ILE A 225 -13.72 -8.35 -2.67
N SER A 226 -13.73 -8.50 -1.34
CA SER A 226 -14.98 -8.71 -0.60
C SER A 226 -15.84 -7.44 -0.53
N ASP A 227 -17.16 -7.62 -0.39
CA ASP A 227 -18.10 -6.51 -0.18
C ASP A 227 -17.76 -5.67 1.07
N GLU A 228 -17.20 -6.30 2.11
CA GLU A 228 -16.77 -5.61 3.33
C GLU A 228 -15.67 -4.58 3.03
N VAL A 229 -14.69 -4.94 2.20
CA VAL A 229 -13.59 -4.03 1.82
C VAL A 229 -14.13 -2.86 0.98
N PHE A 230 -15.05 -3.11 0.05
CA PHE A 230 -15.72 -2.02 -0.69
C PHE A 230 -16.60 -1.13 0.22
N GLN A 231 -17.21 -1.68 1.28
CA GLN A 231 -17.93 -0.88 2.27
C GLN A 231 -16.98 0.00 3.09
N LEU A 232 -15.78 -0.49 3.43
CA LEU A 232 -14.74 0.32 4.06
C LEU A 232 -14.29 1.45 3.13
N LEU A 233 -14.11 1.19 1.83
CA LEU A 233 -13.79 2.25 0.87
C LEU A 233 -14.92 3.29 0.82
N ALA A 234 -16.18 2.84 0.71
CA ALA A 234 -17.34 3.72 0.69
C ALA A 234 -17.44 4.59 1.96
N ARG A 235 -17.04 4.07 3.13
CA ARG A 235 -16.95 4.84 4.37
C ARG A 235 -15.80 5.85 4.33
N LEU A 236 -14.60 5.42 3.93
CA LEU A 236 -13.41 6.25 3.82
C LEU A 236 -13.67 7.50 2.98
N VAL A 237 -14.27 7.34 1.80
CA VAL A 237 -14.49 8.44 0.84
C VAL A 237 -15.49 9.50 1.33
N THR A 238 -16.25 9.23 2.39
CA THR A 238 -17.10 10.25 3.04
C THR A 238 -16.31 11.22 3.92
N ARG A 239 -15.06 10.88 4.25
CA ARG A 239 -14.22 11.62 5.20
C ARG A 239 -12.95 12.19 4.58
N CYS A 240 -12.37 11.51 3.60
CA CYS A 240 -11.25 12.02 2.83
C CYS A 240 -11.32 11.52 1.39
N ARG A 241 -10.65 12.22 0.49
CA ARG A 241 -10.54 11.81 -0.91
C ARG A 241 -9.11 11.33 -1.19
N PRO A 242 -8.87 10.01 -1.31
CA PRO A 242 -7.56 9.51 -1.67
C PRO A 242 -7.15 9.99 -3.07
N GLN A 243 -5.85 10.13 -3.28
CA GLN A 243 -5.29 10.48 -4.59
C GLN A 243 -5.29 9.28 -5.54
N ALA A 244 -5.15 8.08 -5.00
CA ALA A 244 -5.12 6.82 -5.73
C ALA A 244 -5.87 5.72 -4.97
N VAL A 245 -6.64 4.90 -5.69
CA VAL A 245 -7.13 3.60 -5.20
C VAL A 245 -6.59 2.53 -6.13
N MET A 246 -5.97 1.50 -5.57
CA MET A 246 -5.36 0.41 -6.33
C MET A 246 -6.04 -0.91 -6.02
N ILE A 247 -6.29 -1.68 -7.06
CA ILE A 247 -6.69 -3.08 -6.96
C ILE A 247 -5.43 -3.95 -6.99
N GLU A 248 -5.27 -4.83 -6.00
CA GLU A 248 -4.17 -5.78 -5.93
C GLU A 248 -4.61 -7.21 -6.26
N ARG A 249 -3.79 -7.87 -7.08
CA ARG A 249 -3.93 -9.27 -7.47
C ARG A 249 -2.53 -9.83 -7.69
N ASP A 250 -2.09 -10.73 -6.81
CA ASP A 250 -0.70 -11.23 -6.81
C ASP A 250 -0.57 -12.65 -7.30
N ASP A 251 -1.64 -13.41 -7.17
CA ASP A 251 -1.70 -14.81 -7.58
C ASP A 251 -3.11 -15.13 -8.08
N ASN A 252 -3.29 -16.35 -8.58
CA ASN A 252 -4.55 -16.85 -9.11
C ASN A 252 -5.20 -15.85 -10.09
N PHE A 253 -4.39 -15.39 -11.04
CA PHE A 253 -4.82 -14.46 -12.08
C PHE A 253 -6.00 -15.05 -12.85
N PRO A 254 -7.13 -14.33 -12.96
CA PRO A 254 -8.31 -14.88 -13.60
C PRO A 254 -8.08 -15.08 -15.09
N ASP A 255 -8.60 -16.18 -15.65
CA ASP A 255 -8.63 -16.39 -17.10
C ASP A 255 -9.42 -15.28 -17.82
N ASP A 256 -10.42 -14.71 -17.14
CA ASP A 256 -11.19 -13.56 -17.59
C ASP A 256 -10.77 -12.29 -16.82
N PHE A 257 -10.00 -11.43 -17.48
CA PHE A 257 -9.59 -10.13 -16.94
C PHE A 257 -10.78 -9.21 -16.59
N GLY A 258 -11.98 -9.51 -17.12
CA GLY A 258 -13.23 -8.83 -16.79
C GLY A 258 -13.57 -8.80 -15.30
N GLU A 259 -13.10 -9.77 -14.52
CA GLU A 259 -13.23 -9.75 -13.05
C GLU A 259 -12.47 -8.58 -12.43
N ILE A 260 -11.22 -8.36 -12.83
CA ILE A 260 -10.39 -7.23 -12.38
C ILE A 260 -11.01 -5.90 -12.85
N LEU A 261 -11.48 -5.84 -14.10
CA LEU A 261 -12.16 -4.65 -14.62
C LEU A 261 -13.44 -4.33 -13.84
N ALA A 262 -14.17 -5.34 -13.36
CA ALA A 262 -15.35 -5.13 -12.53
C ALA A 262 -14.98 -4.49 -11.18
N ASP A 263 -13.90 -4.94 -10.54
CA ASP A 263 -13.38 -4.35 -9.30
C ASP A 263 -12.90 -2.91 -9.51
N LEU A 264 -12.16 -2.63 -10.59
CA LEU A 264 -11.74 -1.27 -10.98
C LEU A 264 -12.95 -0.33 -11.15
N ARG A 265 -13.95 -0.76 -11.94
CA ARG A 265 -15.18 0.02 -12.16
C ARG A 265 -15.96 0.26 -10.87
N ARG A 266 -16.00 -0.74 -9.98
CA ARG A 266 -16.69 -0.63 -8.68
C ARG A 266 -16.00 0.37 -7.77
N ALA A 267 -14.67 0.32 -7.65
CA ALA A 267 -13.89 1.30 -6.90
C ALA A 267 -14.10 2.71 -7.46
N ARG A 268 -14.07 2.87 -8.79
CA ARG A 268 -14.29 4.15 -9.48
C ARG A 268 -15.68 4.72 -9.16
N ALA A 269 -16.73 3.90 -9.24
CA ALA A 269 -18.09 4.34 -8.92
C ALA A 269 -18.23 4.84 -7.47
N ILE A 270 -17.51 4.22 -6.51
CA ILE A 270 -17.50 4.67 -5.12
C ILE A 270 -16.81 6.03 -4.97
N LEU A 271 -15.66 6.23 -5.63
CA LEU A 271 -14.95 7.52 -5.62
C LEU A 271 -15.79 8.65 -6.25
N GLU A 272 -16.43 8.39 -7.38
CA GLU A 272 -17.25 9.38 -8.09
C GLU A 272 -18.55 9.71 -7.33
N GLY A 273 -19.18 8.70 -6.72
CA GLY A 273 -20.39 8.86 -5.92
C GLY A 273 -20.21 9.82 -4.73
N ALA A 274 -19.02 9.81 -4.12
CA ALA A 274 -18.65 10.74 -3.05
C ALA A 274 -18.48 12.19 -3.56
N ALA A 275 -17.80 12.37 -4.70
CA ALA A 275 -17.58 13.70 -5.29
C ALA A 275 -18.90 14.43 -5.64
N ALA A 276 -19.93 13.68 -6.06
CA ALA A 276 -21.25 14.22 -6.36
C ALA A 276 -21.99 14.76 -5.11
N HIS A 277 -21.64 14.29 -3.90
CA HIS A 277 -22.25 14.73 -2.64
C HIS A 277 -21.61 16.00 -2.08
N GLU A 278 -20.33 16.29 -2.39
CA GLU A 278 -19.66 17.53 -1.96
C GLU A 278 -20.07 18.77 -2.78
N THR A 279 -20.65 18.57 -3.97
CA THR A 279 -21.03 19.65 -4.89
C THR A 279 -22.50 20.09 -4.75
N ARG A 280 -23.25 19.53 -3.77
CA ARG A 280 -24.65 19.84 -3.48
C ARG A 280 -24.80 20.50 -2.12
#